data_AF-A0A9P0NYN6-F1
#
_entry.id   AF-A0A9P0NYN6-F1
#
_cell.length_a   1.000
_cell.length_b   1.000
_cell.length_c   1.000
_cell.angle_alpha   90.00
_cell.angle_beta   90.00
_cell.angle_gamma   90.00
#
_symmetry.space_group_name_H-M   'P 1'
#
loop_
_entity.id
_entity.type
_entity.pdbx_description
1 polymer ?
#
loop_
_entity_poly.entity_id
_entity_poly.type
_entity_poly.pdbx_seq_one_letter_code
_entity_poly.pdbx_strand_id
1 'polypeptide(L)'
;MFLSRFSFSILHLLLGCSKAPRSIKLTTVFRNWVLCGSHRTLLSVRTKKYIDVWPVNFLNPGESDAFDTTSLFMLQLACIVNMVPLWSRLKLRVRLCEGGQSQGTLEVESHPAQAVVTYRDRLTDMLTRLRIEAELAPVQEWRRIVERSRHSEWEAYAKNINSMILQQAEETAVTFIYLPAPSFEGKEAYYKFLEIITNNTPPTILVHGISTVTSTTL
;
A
#
# COMPACT_ATOMS: atom_id res chain seq x y z
N MET A 1 -13.63 -19.52 12.89
CA MET A 1 -13.24 -20.46 11.80
C MET A 1 -12.79 -19.71 10.53
N PHE A 2 -11.97 -18.64 10.63
CA PHE A 2 -11.75 -17.73 9.49
C PHE A 2 -10.29 -17.48 9.07
N LEU A 3 -9.32 -18.17 9.67
CA LEU A 3 -7.90 -18.03 9.31
C LEU A 3 -7.24 -19.40 9.31
N SER A 4 -7.58 -20.24 8.34
CA SER A 4 -6.75 -21.39 8.02
C SER A 4 -6.78 -21.62 6.52
N ARG A 5 -5.60 -21.56 5.90
CA ARG A 5 -5.30 -21.91 4.50
C ARG A 5 -5.54 -20.83 3.43
N PHE A 6 -4.69 -19.80 3.44
CA PHE A 6 -4.44 -19.00 2.22
C PHE A 6 -2.93 -18.78 2.04
N SER A 7 -2.22 -19.82 1.56
CA SER A 7 -0.80 -19.69 1.20
C SER A 7 -0.48 -20.24 -0.19
N PHE A 8 -1.46 -20.55 -1.05
CA PHE A 8 -1.18 -21.15 -2.37
C PHE A 8 -1.89 -20.52 -3.58
N SER A 9 -2.83 -19.58 -3.41
CA SER A 9 -3.67 -19.11 -4.53
C SER A 9 -3.39 -17.70 -5.05
N ILE A 10 -2.59 -16.86 -4.39
CA ILE A 10 -2.47 -15.43 -4.74
C ILE A 10 -1.91 -15.20 -6.15
N LEU A 11 -0.87 -15.95 -6.55
CA LEU A 11 -0.31 -15.86 -7.90
C LEU A 11 -1.21 -16.54 -8.95
N HIS A 12 -1.91 -17.60 -8.56
CA HIS A 12 -2.77 -18.37 -9.44
C HIS A 12 -4.10 -17.65 -9.75
N LEU A 13 -4.59 -16.83 -8.81
CA LEU A 13 -5.81 -16.02 -8.96
C LEU A 13 -5.56 -14.70 -9.73
N LEU A 14 -4.35 -14.13 -9.60
CA LEU A 14 -3.94 -12.89 -10.28
C LEU A 14 -3.32 -13.12 -11.66
N LEU A 15 -2.57 -14.21 -11.86
CA LEU A 15 -1.79 -14.46 -13.09
C LEU A 15 -2.36 -15.59 -13.98
N GLY A 16 -3.37 -16.35 -13.54
CA GLY A 16 -3.85 -17.51 -14.27
C GLY A 16 -2.79 -18.60 -14.51
N CYS A 17 -1.68 -18.58 -13.76
CA CYS A 17 -0.49 -19.40 -14.01
C CYS A 17 -0.35 -20.52 -12.97
N SER A 18 -0.08 -21.75 -13.43
CA SER A 18 -0.29 -22.98 -12.66
C SER A 18 0.76 -23.37 -11.63
N LYS A 19 1.80 -22.55 -11.42
CA LYS A 19 2.92 -22.92 -10.54
C LYS A 19 3.47 -21.67 -9.82
N ALA A 20 3.39 -21.68 -8.49
CA ALA A 20 4.04 -20.70 -7.62
C ALA A 20 5.14 -21.38 -6.77
N PRO A 21 6.28 -20.72 -6.53
CA PRO A 21 7.38 -21.25 -5.70
C PRO A 21 6.99 -21.35 -4.22
N ARG A 22 7.45 -22.42 -3.56
CA ARG A 22 6.97 -22.90 -2.24
C ARG A 22 7.50 -22.16 -1.00
N SER A 23 8.31 -21.11 -1.15
CA SER A 23 9.11 -20.54 -0.05
C SER A 23 8.63 -19.21 0.54
N ILE A 24 7.54 -18.61 0.04
CA ILE A 24 7.05 -17.31 0.56
C ILE A 24 5.85 -17.55 1.47
N LYS A 25 6.04 -17.37 2.79
CA LYS A 25 4.92 -17.26 3.74
C LYS A 25 4.33 -15.86 3.61
N LEU A 26 3.13 -15.76 3.05
CA LEU A 26 2.48 -14.50 2.73
C LEU A 26 1.09 -14.44 3.37
N THR A 27 0.74 -13.28 3.94
CA THR A 27 -0.66 -12.96 4.27
C THR A 27 -1.10 -11.83 3.35
N THR A 28 -1.90 -12.17 2.34
CA THR A 28 -2.60 -11.19 1.50
C THR A 28 -4.10 -11.42 1.65
N VAL A 29 -4.84 -10.33 1.87
CA VAL A 29 -6.30 -10.36 1.96
C VAL A 29 -6.87 -9.53 0.83
N PHE A 30 -7.74 -10.14 0.03
CA PHE A 30 -8.45 -9.44 -1.04
C PHE A 30 -9.79 -8.93 -0.52
N ARG A 31 -10.08 -7.64 -0.71
CA ARG A 31 -11.37 -7.02 -0.41
C ARG A 31 -11.90 -6.30 -1.65
N ASN A 32 -13.22 -6.24 -1.79
CA ASN A 32 -13.92 -5.72 -2.97
C ASN A 32 -13.45 -6.37 -4.29
N TRP A 33 -12.89 -7.58 -4.21
CA TRP A 33 -12.42 -8.35 -5.36
C TRP A 33 -13.60 -9.02 -6.04
N VAL A 34 -14.39 -8.24 -6.76
CA VAL A 34 -15.46 -8.76 -7.60
C VAL A 34 -14.83 -9.29 -8.90
N LEU A 35 -14.37 -10.54 -8.79
CA LEU A 35 -14.28 -11.55 -9.84
C LEU A 35 -13.39 -11.20 -11.05
N CYS A 36 -12.16 -11.71 -11.01
CA CYS A 36 -11.45 -12.21 -12.19
C CYS A 36 -12.41 -13.09 -13.00
N GLY A 37 -12.90 -12.59 -14.15
CA GLY A 37 -13.79 -13.32 -15.07
C GLY A 37 -15.13 -12.66 -15.40
N SER A 38 -15.53 -11.59 -14.70
CA SER A 38 -16.74 -10.84 -15.00
C SER A 38 -16.49 -9.77 -16.08
N HIS A 39 -17.32 -9.71 -17.13
CA HIS A 39 -17.25 -8.69 -18.19
C HIS A 39 -17.24 -7.26 -17.63
N ARG A 40 -17.94 -7.00 -16.51
CA ARG A 40 -17.97 -5.70 -15.83
C ARG A 40 -16.60 -5.29 -15.26
N THR A 41 -15.82 -6.24 -14.75
CA THR A 41 -14.49 -5.96 -14.18
C THR A 41 -13.50 -5.61 -15.28
N LEU A 42 -13.54 -6.33 -16.40
CA LEU A 42 -12.72 -6.01 -17.58
C LEU A 42 -13.07 -4.62 -18.15
N LEU A 43 -14.36 -4.28 -18.22
CA LEU A 43 -14.79 -2.96 -18.65
C LEU A 43 -14.33 -1.86 -17.69
N SER A 44 -14.40 -2.10 -16.38
CA SER A 44 -13.94 -1.15 -15.37
C SER A 44 -12.43 -0.92 -15.47
N VAL A 45 -11.61 -1.97 -15.55
CA VAL A 45 -10.14 -1.84 -15.67
C VAL A 45 -9.75 -1.07 -16.94
N ARG A 46 -10.47 -1.28 -18.05
CA ARG A 46 -10.19 -0.61 -19.33
C ARG A 46 -10.38 0.91 -19.30
N THR A 47 -11.19 1.43 -18.38
CA THR A 47 -11.42 2.89 -18.26
C THR A 47 -10.52 3.54 -17.22
N LYS A 48 -9.76 2.77 -16.44
CA LYS A 48 -8.86 3.27 -15.41
C LYS A 48 -7.44 3.45 -15.96
N LYS A 49 -6.65 4.21 -15.23
CA LYS A 49 -5.27 4.58 -15.62
C LYS A 49 -4.22 4.12 -14.62
N TYR A 50 -4.60 3.87 -13.37
CA TYR A 50 -3.62 3.68 -12.29
C TYR A 50 -3.82 2.37 -11.52
N ILE A 51 -2.68 1.86 -11.03
CA ILE A 51 -2.60 0.97 -9.87
C ILE A 51 -1.99 1.80 -8.75
N ASP A 52 -2.73 1.97 -7.65
CA ASP A 52 -2.25 2.76 -6.51
C ASP A 52 -1.64 1.87 -5.44
N VAL A 53 -0.53 2.32 -4.86
CA VAL A 53 0.10 1.66 -3.71
C VAL A 53 0.18 2.65 -2.55
N TRP A 54 -0.34 2.25 -1.38
CA TRP A 54 -0.30 3.00 -0.13
C TRP A 54 0.66 2.35 0.86
N PRO A 55 1.98 2.67 0.79
CA PRO A 55 3.02 2.07 1.63
C PRO A 55 3.07 2.73 3.02
N VAL A 56 1.94 2.70 3.73
CA VAL A 56 1.74 3.36 5.03
C VAL A 56 0.96 2.45 5.95
N ASN A 57 1.46 2.24 7.17
CA ASN A 57 0.73 1.52 8.20
C ASN A 57 -0.34 2.44 8.80
N PHE A 58 -1.54 2.44 8.22
CA PHE A 58 -2.63 3.30 8.71
C PHE A 58 -3.06 3.02 10.15
N LEU A 59 -2.78 1.85 10.73
CA LEU A 59 -3.13 1.59 12.13
C LEU A 59 -2.14 2.24 13.10
N ASN A 60 -0.86 2.25 12.72
CA ASN A 60 0.21 2.86 13.51
C ASN A 60 1.23 3.51 12.55
N PRO A 61 0.97 4.74 12.07
CA PRO A 61 1.77 5.35 11.02
C PRO A 61 3.18 5.71 11.52
N GLY A 62 4.19 5.22 10.82
CA GLY A 62 5.60 5.46 11.08
C GLY A 62 6.32 6.11 9.91
N GLU A 63 7.43 6.80 10.19
CA GLU A 63 8.27 7.45 9.17
C GLU A 63 9.01 6.45 8.27
N SER A 64 9.14 5.20 8.72
CA SER A 64 9.82 4.13 8.00
C SER A 64 8.86 3.19 7.26
N ASP A 65 7.55 3.41 7.33
CA ASP A 65 6.54 2.47 6.82
C ASP A 65 6.79 2.10 5.36
N ALA A 66 7.14 3.07 4.52
CA ALA A 66 7.36 2.81 3.10
C ALA A 66 8.64 2.03 2.78
N PHE A 67 9.53 1.85 3.75
CA PHE A 67 10.83 1.19 3.60
C PHE A 67 10.88 -0.16 4.32
N ASP A 68 9.80 -0.55 5.00
CA ASP A 68 9.76 -1.81 5.74
C ASP A 68 9.52 -3.02 4.81
N THR A 69 9.58 -4.22 5.39
CA THR A 69 9.42 -5.47 4.64
C THR A 69 8.05 -5.57 3.95
N THR A 70 7.00 -5.06 4.59
CA THR A 70 5.63 -5.11 4.05
C THR A 70 5.50 -4.21 2.82
N SER A 71 5.99 -2.97 2.91
CA SER A 71 5.93 -2.01 1.81
C SER A 71 6.81 -2.41 0.63
N LEU A 72 8.02 -2.92 0.89
CA LEU A 72 8.89 -3.45 -0.16
C LEU A 72 8.22 -4.60 -0.92
N PHE A 73 7.65 -5.55 -0.18
CA PHE A 73 6.94 -6.67 -0.77
C PHE A 73 5.69 -6.21 -1.55
N MET A 74 4.92 -5.27 -0.99
CA MET A 74 3.73 -4.72 -1.63
C MET A 74 4.06 -4.01 -2.95
N LEU A 75 5.15 -3.23 -2.99
CA LEU A 75 5.64 -2.58 -4.20
C LEU A 75 6.07 -3.60 -5.26
N GLN A 76 6.81 -4.64 -4.86
CA GLN A 76 7.18 -5.73 -5.76
C GLN A 76 5.96 -6.47 -6.31
N LEU A 77 4.96 -6.75 -5.48
CA LEU A 77 3.72 -7.40 -5.90
C LEU A 77 2.92 -6.52 -6.87
N ALA A 78 2.81 -5.22 -6.59
CA ALA A 78 2.16 -4.27 -7.49
C ALA A 78 2.87 -4.19 -8.85
N CYS A 79 4.21 -4.24 -8.84
CA CYS A 79 5.03 -4.33 -10.05
C CYS A 79 4.73 -5.59 -10.86
N ILE A 80 4.67 -6.77 -10.21
CA ILE A 80 4.31 -8.03 -10.87
C ILE A 80 2.91 -7.96 -11.49
N VAL A 81 1.93 -7.41 -10.75
CA VAL A 81 0.56 -7.22 -11.29
C VAL A 81 0.58 -6.31 -12.52
N ASN A 82 1.37 -5.24 -12.49
CA ASN A 82 1.52 -4.33 -13.63
C ASN A 82 2.21 -4.98 -14.84
N MET A 83 2.97 -6.07 -14.69
CA MET A 83 3.54 -6.82 -15.83
C MET A 83 2.52 -7.68 -16.58
N VAL A 84 1.35 -7.93 -15.99
CA VAL A 84 0.32 -8.78 -16.58
C VAL A 84 -0.38 -8.06 -17.74
N PRO A 85 -0.62 -8.70 -18.90
CA PRO A 85 -1.18 -8.03 -20.09
C PRO A 85 -2.49 -7.26 -19.86
N LEU A 86 -3.32 -7.71 -18.91
CA LEU A 86 -4.56 -7.02 -18.56
C LEU A 86 -4.33 -5.66 -17.87
N TRP A 87 -3.23 -5.53 -17.14
CA TRP A 87 -2.93 -4.42 -16.24
C TRP A 87 -1.72 -3.59 -16.69
N SER A 88 -0.99 -4.03 -17.72
CA SER A 88 0.25 -3.40 -18.19
C SER A 88 0.09 -2.05 -18.87
N ARG A 89 -1.14 -1.66 -19.21
CA ARG A 89 -1.45 -0.30 -19.70
C ARG A 89 -1.63 0.71 -18.57
N LEU A 90 -1.77 0.25 -17.33
CA LEU A 90 -1.93 1.12 -16.17
C LEU A 90 -0.56 1.61 -15.71
N LYS A 91 -0.52 2.80 -15.13
CA LYS A 91 0.66 3.34 -14.47
C LYS A 91 0.63 2.96 -12.99
N LEU A 92 1.77 2.51 -12.46
CA LEU A 92 1.94 2.38 -11.02
C LEU A 92 2.10 3.76 -10.40
N ARG A 93 1.34 4.04 -9.34
CA ARG A 93 1.42 5.29 -8.58
C ARG A 93 1.57 4.98 -7.09
N VAL A 94 2.69 5.39 -6.53
CA VAL A 94 2.98 5.25 -5.10
C VAL A 94 2.52 6.51 -4.39
N ARG A 95 1.66 6.34 -3.39
CA ARG A 95 1.10 7.43 -2.60
C ARG A 95 2.09 7.87 -1.55
N LEU A 96 2.49 9.13 -1.67
CA LEU A 96 3.52 9.73 -0.84
C LEU A 96 2.85 10.44 0.35
N CYS A 97 2.82 9.73 1.47
CA CYS A 97 2.31 10.22 2.75
C CYS A 97 3.47 10.72 3.61
N GLU A 98 3.79 12.01 3.50
CA GLU A 98 4.86 12.63 4.29
C GLU A 98 4.38 12.92 5.72
N GLY A 99 5.03 12.30 6.72
CA GLY A 99 4.69 12.47 8.13
C GLY A 99 4.82 13.91 8.63
N GLY A 100 4.00 14.28 9.60
CA GLY A 100 3.98 15.61 10.25
C GLY A 100 5.04 15.81 11.35
N GLN A 101 6.17 15.12 11.31
CA GLN A 101 7.22 15.23 12.33
C GLN A 101 8.62 15.23 11.71
N SER A 102 8.95 16.23 10.90
CA SER A 102 10.35 16.67 10.69
C SER A 102 10.38 18.01 9.95
N GLN A 103 10.17 19.09 10.70
CA GLN A 103 10.95 20.33 10.59
C GLN A 103 10.65 21.22 11.81
N GLY A 104 11.01 20.71 12.99
CA GLY A 104 11.61 21.57 14.00
C GLY A 104 13.09 21.70 13.69
N THR A 105 13.44 22.30 12.55
CA THR A 105 14.78 22.85 12.37
C THR A 105 14.83 24.09 13.24
N LEU A 106 15.32 23.92 14.48
CA LEU A 106 16.12 24.98 15.08
C LEU A 106 17.18 25.30 14.03
N GLU A 107 17.10 26.49 13.44
CA GLU A 107 18.10 27.06 12.57
C GLU A 107 19.39 27.23 13.39
N VAL A 108 20.15 26.15 13.53
CA VAL A 108 21.54 26.24 13.93
C VAL A 108 22.30 26.53 12.65
N GLU A 109 22.46 27.82 12.39
CA GLU A 109 23.38 28.36 11.40
C GLU A 109 24.76 27.75 11.62
N SER A 110 25.17 26.80 10.78
CA SER A 110 26.55 26.59 10.37
C SER A 110 26.64 25.40 9.42
N HIS A 111 27.48 25.55 8.40
CA HIS A 111 27.90 24.59 7.34
C HIS A 111 27.21 24.76 5.97
N PRO A 112 27.98 24.94 4.88
CA PRO A 112 27.43 25.13 3.54
C PRO A 112 26.93 23.82 2.90
N ALA A 113 25.71 23.88 2.36
CA ALA A 113 25.22 23.16 1.18
C ALA A 113 25.31 21.61 1.13
N GLN A 114 25.08 20.88 2.23
CA GLN A 114 24.62 19.49 2.09
C GLN A 114 23.13 19.49 1.78
N ALA A 115 22.77 19.07 0.55
CA ALA A 115 21.39 18.89 0.16
C ALA A 115 20.70 17.95 1.15
N VAL A 116 19.68 18.45 1.85
CA VAL A 116 18.87 17.64 2.77
C VAL A 116 18.14 16.60 1.93
N VAL A 117 18.50 15.33 2.10
CA VAL A 117 17.86 14.21 1.38
C VAL A 117 16.41 14.08 1.87
N THR A 118 15.45 14.28 0.96
CA THR A 118 14.04 14.26 1.31
C THR A 118 13.48 12.83 1.36
N TYR A 119 12.31 12.66 1.99
CA TYR A 119 11.58 11.38 1.97
C TYR A 119 11.26 10.94 0.52
N ARG A 120 10.90 11.90 -0.35
CA ARG A 120 10.70 11.67 -1.78
C ARG A 120 11.96 11.15 -2.46
N ASP A 121 13.13 11.71 -2.17
CA ASP A 121 14.40 11.26 -2.77
C ASP A 121 14.73 9.83 -2.36
N ARG A 122 14.59 9.50 -1.06
CA ARG A 122 14.79 8.14 -0.55
C ARG A 122 13.85 7.13 -1.19
N LEU A 123 12.58 7.49 -1.36
CA LEU A 123 11.59 6.62 -1.99
C LEU A 123 11.86 6.44 -3.49
N THR A 124 12.31 7.51 -4.17
CA THR A 124 12.73 7.46 -5.58
C THR A 124 13.92 6.51 -5.76
N ASP A 125 14.97 6.69 -4.96
CA ASP A 125 16.16 5.83 -4.96
C ASP A 125 15.81 4.35 -4.68
N MET A 126 14.90 4.10 -3.74
CA MET A 126 14.39 2.76 -3.47
C MET A 126 13.65 2.15 -4.66
N LEU A 127 12.74 2.88 -5.31
CA LEU A 127 12.04 2.40 -6.51
C LEU A 127 13.01 2.09 -7.65
N THR A 128 14.03 2.94 -7.84
CA THR A 128 15.12 2.70 -8.80
C THR A 128 15.88 1.41 -8.50
N ARG A 129 16.28 1.17 -7.24
CA ARG A 129 16.95 -0.08 -6.83
C ARG A 129 16.09 -1.31 -7.04
N LEU A 130 14.78 -1.20 -6.82
CA LEU A 130 13.82 -2.27 -7.06
C LEU A 130 13.48 -2.44 -8.56
N ARG A 131 13.95 -1.54 -9.42
CA ARG A 131 13.61 -1.47 -10.85
C ARG A 131 12.10 -1.36 -11.09
N ILE A 132 11.42 -0.61 -10.22
CA ILE A 132 9.98 -0.35 -10.30
C ILE A 132 9.77 1.03 -10.90
N GLU A 133 9.16 1.09 -12.08
CA GLU A 133 8.71 2.34 -12.70
C GLU A 133 7.36 2.75 -12.09
N ALA A 134 7.37 3.79 -11.26
CA ALA A 134 6.15 4.30 -10.64
C ALA A 134 6.20 5.82 -10.43
N GLU A 135 5.04 6.46 -10.52
CA GLU A 135 4.85 7.87 -10.20
C GLU A 135 4.73 8.06 -8.68
N LEU A 136 5.44 9.04 -8.11
CA LEU A 136 5.25 9.47 -6.73
C LEU A 136 4.19 10.57 -6.64
N ALA A 137 3.04 10.25 -6.04
CA ALA A 137 1.91 11.15 -5.91
C ALA A 137 1.71 11.61 -4.45
N PRO A 138 1.98 12.88 -4.12
CA PRO A 138 1.77 13.46 -2.80
C PRO A 138 0.32 13.38 -2.31
N VAL A 139 0.15 13.11 -1.02
CA VAL A 139 -1.15 13.09 -0.34
C VAL A 139 -1.22 14.25 0.65
N GLN A 140 -1.80 15.37 0.21
CA GLN A 140 -1.80 16.62 0.97
C GLN A 140 -2.60 16.52 2.28
N GLU A 141 -3.66 15.71 2.29
CA GLU A 141 -4.55 15.53 3.43
C GLU A 141 -3.91 14.71 4.55
N TRP A 142 -2.88 13.90 4.24
CA TRP A 142 -2.29 12.95 5.19
C TRP A 142 -1.80 13.62 6.47
N ARG A 143 -1.04 14.70 6.34
CA ARG A 143 -0.49 15.46 7.48
C ARG A 143 -1.59 15.90 8.44
N ARG A 144 -2.66 16.50 7.88
CA ARG A 144 -3.81 16.99 8.66
C ARG A 144 -4.56 15.85 9.35
N ILE A 145 -4.67 14.70 8.71
CA ILE A 145 -5.36 13.53 9.27
C ILE A 145 -4.58 12.96 10.47
N VAL A 146 -3.25 12.87 10.36
CA VAL A 146 -2.37 12.40 11.45
C VAL A 146 -2.34 13.39 12.61
N GLU A 147 -2.32 14.69 12.36
CA GLU A 147 -2.37 15.70 13.42
C GLU A 147 -3.69 15.65 14.21
N ARG A 148 -4.81 15.46 13.51
CA ARG A 148 -6.15 15.35 14.12
C ARG A 148 -6.39 14.01 14.83
N SER A 149 -5.65 12.95 14.49
CA SER A 149 -5.83 11.64 15.13
C SER A 149 -5.41 11.64 16.60
N ARG A 150 -4.50 12.55 17.00
CA ARG A 150 -4.10 12.74 18.41
C ARG A 150 -5.26 13.10 19.35
N HIS A 151 -6.36 13.63 18.79
CA HIS A 151 -7.50 14.15 19.55
C HIS A 151 -8.84 13.53 19.13
N SER A 152 -8.85 12.50 18.27
CA SER A 152 -10.09 11.91 17.77
C SER A 152 -10.18 10.42 18.03
N GLU A 153 -11.42 9.93 18.15
CA GLU A 153 -11.73 8.50 18.22
C GLU A 153 -11.16 7.77 16.99
N TRP A 154 -10.66 6.55 17.18
CA TRP A 154 -10.02 5.77 16.11
C TRP A 154 -10.95 5.52 14.90
N GLU A 155 -12.27 5.46 15.11
CA GLU A 155 -13.25 5.31 14.03
C GLU A 155 -13.34 6.56 13.15
N ALA A 156 -13.26 7.75 13.75
CA ALA A 156 -13.25 9.01 13.01
C ALA A 156 -11.96 9.12 12.18
N TYR A 157 -10.83 8.73 12.76
CA TYR A 157 -9.55 8.62 12.06
C TYR A 157 -9.64 7.65 10.86
N ALA A 158 -10.19 6.45 11.05
CA ALA A 158 -10.38 5.47 9.98
C ALA A 158 -11.29 6.00 8.84
N LYS A 159 -12.38 6.72 9.17
CA LYS A 159 -13.26 7.34 8.18
C LYS A 159 -12.56 8.45 7.39
N ASN A 160 -11.70 9.23 8.04
CA ASN A 160 -10.90 10.26 7.38
C ASN A 160 -9.89 9.64 6.41
N ILE A 161 -9.23 8.54 6.79
CA ILE A 161 -8.36 7.76 5.89
C ILE A 161 -9.15 7.24 4.69
N ASN A 162 -10.32 6.63 4.90
CA ASN A 162 -11.13 6.12 3.81
C ASN A 162 -11.53 7.24 2.83
N SER A 163 -11.98 8.38 3.36
CA SER A 163 -12.35 9.55 2.55
C SER A 163 -11.17 10.06 1.71
N MET A 164 -9.98 10.13 2.30
CA MET A 164 -8.74 10.49 1.60
C MET A 164 -8.40 9.50 0.49
N ILE A 165 -8.52 8.18 0.72
CA ILE A 165 -8.26 7.17 -0.29
C ILE A 165 -9.25 7.32 -1.45
N LEU A 166 -10.54 7.48 -1.16
CA LEU A 166 -11.59 7.59 -2.17
C LEU A 166 -11.44 8.83 -3.05
N GLN A 167 -11.06 9.97 -2.47
CA GLN A 167 -10.81 11.22 -3.22
C GLN A 167 -9.73 11.07 -4.29
N GLN A 168 -8.83 10.11 -4.13
CA GLN A 168 -7.73 9.92 -5.06
C GLN A 168 -7.91 8.70 -5.99
N ALA A 169 -8.98 7.91 -5.78
CA ALA A 169 -9.18 6.60 -6.38
C ALA A 169 -9.99 6.62 -7.68
N GLU A 170 -10.40 7.78 -8.18
CA GLU A 170 -11.30 7.89 -9.35
C GLU A 170 -10.76 7.14 -10.57
N GLU A 171 -9.48 7.31 -10.89
CA GLU A 171 -8.82 6.69 -12.05
C GLU A 171 -8.08 5.39 -11.70
N THR A 172 -8.36 4.83 -10.53
CA THR A 172 -7.64 3.68 -9.96
C THR A 172 -8.37 2.38 -10.24
N ALA A 173 -7.68 1.43 -10.85
CA ALA A 173 -8.21 0.10 -11.17
C ALA A 173 -8.12 -0.86 -9.98
N VAL A 174 -6.99 -0.81 -9.27
CA VAL A 174 -6.67 -1.63 -8.09
C VAL A 174 -5.89 -0.79 -7.10
N THR A 175 -6.19 -0.98 -5.82
CA THR A 175 -5.50 -0.32 -4.71
C THR A 175 -4.77 -1.35 -3.86
N PHE A 176 -3.48 -1.16 -3.63
CA PHE A 176 -2.70 -1.89 -2.65
C PHE A 176 -2.62 -1.09 -1.35
N ILE A 177 -2.96 -1.72 -0.23
CA ILE A 177 -2.94 -1.09 1.10
C ILE A 177 -2.13 -1.98 2.05
N TYR A 178 -1.28 -1.34 2.85
CA TYR A 178 -0.56 -2.00 3.94
C TYR A 178 -1.54 -2.67 4.90
N LEU A 179 -1.33 -3.97 5.18
CA LEU A 179 -2.07 -4.71 6.18
C LEU A 179 -1.30 -4.68 7.51
N PRO A 180 -1.75 -3.87 8.50
CA PRO A 180 -1.12 -3.80 9.80
C PRO A 180 -1.14 -5.14 10.53
N ALA A 181 -0.10 -5.41 11.31
CA ALA A 181 -0.17 -6.47 12.32
C ALA A 181 -1.33 -6.14 13.28
N PRO A 182 -2.14 -7.13 13.69
CA PRO A 182 -3.24 -6.89 14.61
C PRO A 182 -2.72 -6.32 15.93
N SER A 183 -3.31 -5.21 16.38
CA SER A 183 -3.01 -4.63 17.69
C SER A 183 -3.62 -5.49 18.81
N PHE A 184 -3.06 -5.36 20.02
CA PHE A 184 -3.50 -6.11 21.20
C PHE A 184 -4.86 -5.65 21.75
N GLU A 185 -5.41 -4.53 21.27
CA GLU A 185 -6.60 -3.86 21.82
C GLU A 185 -7.95 -4.47 21.40
N GLY A 186 -7.92 -5.56 20.61
CA GLY A 186 -9.11 -6.38 20.35
C GLY A 186 -9.32 -6.67 18.86
N LYS A 187 -9.59 -7.93 18.57
CA LYS A 187 -9.77 -8.47 17.22
C LYS A 187 -10.91 -7.81 16.45
N GLU A 188 -12.01 -7.47 17.14
CA GLU A 188 -13.18 -6.83 16.53
C GLU A 188 -12.89 -5.38 16.08
N ALA A 189 -12.22 -4.59 16.91
CA ALA A 189 -11.81 -3.23 16.56
C ALA A 189 -10.85 -3.24 15.37
N TYR A 190 -9.91 -4.19 15.34
CA TYR A 190 -9.01 -4.38 14.20
C TYR A 190 -9.75 -4.69 12.88
N TYR A 191 -10.72 -5.62 12.89
CA TYR A 191 -11.47 -5.92 11.67
C TYR A 191 -12.36 -4.77 11.24
N LYS A 192 -13.00 -4.09 12.20
CA LYS A 192 -13.83 -2.91 11.92
C LYS A 192 -12.98 -1.76 11.36
N PHE A 193 -11.75 -1.57 11.84
CA PHE A 193 -10.80 -0.63 11.24
C PHE A 193 -10.51 -0.96 9.77
N LEU A 194 -10.13 -2.21 9.48
CA LEU A 194 -9.87 -2.64 8.10
C LEU A 194 -11.11 -2.51 7.20
N GLU A 195 -12.29 -2.79 7.73
CA GLU A 195 -13.56 -2.61 7.02
C GLU A 195 -13.81 -1.14 6.67
N ILE A 196 -13.65 -0.23 7.63
CA ILE A 196 -13.87 1.21 7.41
C ILE A 196 -12.91 1.74 6.35
N ILE A 197 -11.59 1.47 6.46
CA ILE A 197 -10.61 2.05 5.54
C ILE A 197 -10.77 1.52 4.10
N THR A 198 -11.31 0.31 3.93
CA THR A 198 -11.51 -0.32 2.61
C THR A 198 -12.93 -0.16 2.05
N ASN A 199 -13.83 0.49 2.79
CA ASN A 199 -15.20 0.68 2.36
C ASN A 199 -15.27 1.48 1.04
N ASN A 200 -16.03 0.99 0.06
CA ASN A 200 -16.23 1.59 -1.26
C ASN A 200 -14.95 1.90 -2.08
N THR A 201 -13.79 1.42 -1.63
CA THR A 201 -12.55 1.54 -2.40
C THR A 201 -12.62 0.70 -3.68
N PRO A 202 -11.80 1.01 -4.70
CA PRO A 202 -11.57 0.07 -5.80
C PRO A 202 -11.19 -1.33 -5.29
N PRO A 203 -11.17 -2.36 -6.16
CA PRO A 203 -10.64 -3.66 -5.80
C PRO A 203 -9.32 -3.52 -5.03
N THR A 204 -9.31 -3.99 -3.78
CA THR A 204 -8.25 -3.67 -2.81
C THR A 204 -7.52 -4.93 -2.38
N ILE A 205 -6.20 -4.84 -2.41
CA ILE A 205 -5.28 -5.90 -1.97
C ILE A 205 -4.61 -5.40 -0.69
N LEU A 206 -4.97 -6.02 0.44
CA LEU A 206 -4.33 -5.78 1.73
C LEU A 206 -3.11 -6.69 1.85
N VAL A 207 -1.93 -6.12 2.08
CA VAL A 207 -0.65 -6.84 2.01
C VAL A 207 0.12 -6.75 3.31
N HIS A 208 0.55 -7.90 3.86
CA HIS A 208 1.47 -7.97 5.00
C HIS A 208 2.69 -8.83 4.63
N GLY A 209 3.90 -8.29 4.84
CA GLY A 209 5.16 -9.01 4.61
C GLY A 209 5.65 -9.69 5.89
N ILE A 210 5.84 -11.00 5.86
CA ILE A 210 6.25 -11.78 7.05
C ILE A 210 7.78 -11.94 7.14
N SER A 211 8.51 -11.92 6.02
CA SER A 211 9.98 -12.01 6.01
C SER A 211 10.58 -11.32 4.79
N THR A 212 11.79 -10.75 4.93
CA THR A 212 12.58 -10.27 3.80
C THR A 212 12.83 -11.43 2.84
N VAL A 213 12.44 -11.28 1.58
CA VAL A 213 12.76 -12.27 0.55
C VAL A 213 14.24 -12.11 0.22
N THR A 214 15.09 -12.75 1.02
CA THR A 214 16.48 -13.03 0.64
C THR A 214 16.45 -14.27 -0.22
N SER A 215 16.28 -14.08 -1.54
CA SER A 215 16.60 -15.17 -2.47
C SER A 215 18.13 -15.26 -2.56
N THR A 216 18.77 -15.92 -1.61
CA THR A 216 20.16 -16.38 -1.80
C THR A 216 20.12 -17.63 -2.67
N THR A 217 19.94 -17.43 -3.97
CA THR A 217 20.44 -18.38 -4.97
C THR A 217 21.88 -17.98 -5.26
N LEU A 218 22.80 -18.65 -4.56
CA LEU A 218 24.16 -18.89 -5.05
C LEU A 218 24.11 -20.12 -5.98
#